data_AF-A0A0C9RB50-F1
#
_entry.id   AF-A0A0C9RB50-F1
#
_cell.length_a   1.000
_cell.length_b   1.000
_cell.length_c   1.000
_cell.angle_alpha   90.00
_cell.angle_beta   90.00
_cell.angle_gamma   90.00
#
_symmetry.space_group_name_H-M   'P 1'
#
loop_
_entity.id
_entity.type
_entity.pdbx_description
1 polymer ?
#
loop_
_entity_poly.entity_id
_entity_poly.type
_entity_poly.pdbx_seq_one_letter_code
_entity_poly.pdbx_strand_id
1 'polypeptide(L)'
;MTGQNRVIAFVAILLAFVNDSTSLDLSHSRDIRRVFNESEEARQLDLRIETEVEPLDAVIVKAVEIPEEKITYEGSQLWRVNVAGEQVDFVNYLQETGEVSKWTGNDSAVDVLVRPDMIPRVSRFLREREVKYDVIIPDLQQAIDQENPVDEEALEELAGRKGHRMEWTSYHHLEDIHGYLDYLSETYPEICSVMSIGNSVEGRPLKVLRISRGEPNVPAIWIDGGIHAREWISPASVTYIINYLVENSDELKADYYVLPVVNPDGYEYTFRGDRLWRKNRSSPEKGGVCIGVDLNRNFGYRWGGLGTSKQPCREIFAGTGPFSEPETAAIKNFFDASAADFKVTTTI
;
A
#
# COMPACT_ATOMS: atom_id res chain seq x y z
N MET A 1 17.29 -15.60 13.37
CA MET A 1 17.44 -14.15 13.57
C MET A 1 16.05 -13.60 13.80
N THR A 2 15.78 -13.10 15.00
CA THR A 2 14.50 -12.51 15.40
C THR A 2 14.14 -11.34 14.47
N GLY A 3 12.84 -11.08 14.25
CA GLY A 3 12.35 -9.97 13.40
C GLY A 3 12.99 -8.61 13.74
N GLN A 4 13.34 -8.44 15.02
CA GLN A 4 14.09 -7.32 15.61
C GLN A 4 15.36 -6.91 14.83
N ASN A 5 16.15 -7.86 14.34
CA ASN A 5 17.40 -7.55 13.62
C ASN A 5 17.18 -7.18 12.14
N ARG A 6 15.99 -7.43 11.58
CA ARG A 6 15.68 -7.13 10.18
C ARG A 6 15.14 -5.72 9.99
N VAL A 7 14.30 -5.24 10.91
CA VAL A 7 13.78 -3.86 10.89
C VAL A 7 14.91 -2.85 11.06
N ILE A 8 15.74 -3.02 12.09
CA ILE A 8 16.86 -2.10 12.39
C ILE A 8 17.88 -2.08 11.24
N ALA A 9 18.20 -3.23 10.65
CA ALA A 9 19.16 -3.30 9.55
C ALA A 9 18.63 -2.69 8.24
N PHE A 10 17.34 -2.87 7.92
CA PHE A 10 16.73 -2.29 6.73
C PHE A 10 16.55 -0.77 6.86
N VAL A 11 16.14 -0.29 8.04
CA VAL A 11 15.98 1.14 8.33
C VAL A 11 17.33 1.87 8.38
N ALA A 12 18.38 1.25 8.92
CA ALA A 12 19.73 1.86 8.92
C ALA A 12 20.27 2.08 7.49
N ILE A 13 19.93 1.21 6.54
CA ILE A 13 20.29 1.37 5.13
C ILE A 13 19.48 2.52 4.51
N LEU A 14 18.17 2.60 4.76
CA LEU A 14 17.30 3.69 4.27
C LEU A 14 17.71 5.06 4.81
N LEU A 15 18.01 5.17 6.11
CA LEU A 15 18.47 6.43 6.74
C LEU A 15 19.82 6.89 6.17
N ALA A 16 20.70 5.96 5.79
CA ALA A 16 21.96 6.29 5.11
C ALA A 16 21.72 6.87 3.70
N PHE A 17 20.73 6.38 2.96
CA PHE A 17 20.36 6.93 1.64
C PHE A 17 19.71 8.32 1.74
N VAL A 18 18.90 8.58 2.78
CA VAL A 18 18.26 9.88 2.97
C VAL A 18 19.28 10.96 3.34
N ASN A 19 20.25 10.65 4.20
CA ASN A 19 21.27 11.61 4.66
C ASN A 19 22.37 11.93 3.63
N ASP A 20 22.56 11.10 2.59
CA ASP A 20 23.68 11.24 1.62
C ASP A 20 23.28 11.90 0.27
N SER A 21 22.04 12.42 0.17
CA SER A 21 21.50 12.95 -1.09
C SER A 21 21.93 14.40 -1.46
N THR A 22 23.03 14.91 -0.90
CA THR A 22 23.54 16.27 -1.17
C THR A 22 24.58 16.37 -2.31
N SER A 23 24.51 15.55 -3.36
CA SER A 23 25.36 15.79 -4.55
C SER A 23 24.83 15.21 -5.86
N LEU A 24 23.73 15.76 -6.42
CA LEU A 24 23.41 15.57 -7.84
C LEU A 24 22.89 16.88 -8.45
N ASP A 25 23.80 17.59 -9.12
CA ASP A 25 23.51 18.70 -10.03
C ASP A 25 22.99 18.13 -11.37
N LEU A 26 21.75 18.50 -11.73
CA LEU A 26 21.20 18.27 -13.06
C LEU A 26 20.51 19.54 -13.55
N SER A 27 21.32 20.46 -14.04
CA SER A 27 20.88 21.45 -15.03
C SER A 27 20.43 20.75 -16.33
N HIS A 28 19.41 21.34 -16.97
CA HIS A 28 18.82 21.06 -18.30
C HIS A 28 17.48 20.30 -18.31
N SER A 29 16.36 21.05 -18.36
CA SER A 29 15.49 21.07 -19.55
C SER A 29 14.46 22.20 -19.44
N ARG A 30 14.29 22.94 -20.53
CA ARG A 30 13.39 24.09 -20.72
C ARG A 30 12.02 23.66 -21.24
N ASP A 31 11.06 24.52 -20.93
CA ASP A 31 9.83 24.86 -21.68
C ASP A 31 8.79 23.78 -21.99
N ILE A 32 7.54 24.04 -21.57
CA ILE A 32 6.44 24.42 -22.49
C ILE A 32 5.30 25.05 -21.67
N ARG A 33 4.95 26.30 -22.01
CA ARG A 33 3.68 26.97 -21.65
C ARG A 33 2.89 27.26 -22.92
N ARG A 34 1.56 27.04 -22.81
CA ARG A 34 0.44 27.81 -23.39
C ARG A 34 -0.05 27.47 -24.81
N VAL A 35 -1.34 27.10 -24.91
CA VAL A 35 -2.34 27.67 -25.85
C VAL A 35 -3.73 27.67 -25.16
N PHE A 36 -4.51 28.74 -25.38
CA PHE A 36 -5.83 29.07 -24.77
C PHE A 36 -7.01 28.82 -25.75
N ASN A 37 -8.20 28.60 -25.16
CA ASN A 37 -9.62 28.87 -25.54
C ASN A 37 -10.19 28.52 -26.94
N GLU A 38 -11.38 27.88 -26.96
CA GLU A 38 -12.72 28.48 -27.25
C GLU A 38 -13.80 27.40 -27.53
N SER A 39 -14.93 27.43 -26.82
CA SER A 39 -16.28 27.72 -27.36
C SER A 39 -17.40 27.36 -26.37
N GLU A 40 -18.34 28.29 -26.24
CA GLU A 40 -19.57 28.26 -25.46
C GLU A 40 -20.76 27.85 -26.36
N GLU A 41 -21.89 27.55 -25.71
CA GLU A 41 -23.27 27.44 -26.22
C GLU A 41 -23.79 26.09 -26.76
N ALA A 42 -24.55 25.40 -25.90
CA ALA A 42 -25.88 24.92 -26.28
C ALA A 42 -26.80 24.86 -25.04
N ARG A 43 -27.97 25.47 -25.19
CA ARG A 43 -28.97 25.85 -24.18
C ARG A 43 -29.93 24.70 -23.82
N GLN A 44 -30.34 24.70 -22.56
CA GLN A 44 -31.71 24.56 -22.05
C GLN A 44 -32.62 23.45 -22.64
N LEU A 45 -32.92 22.45 -21.81
CA LEU A 45 -34.26 21.90 -21.70
C LEU A 45 -34.44 21.27 -20.31
N ASP A 46 -35.08 21.97 -19.37
CA ASP A 46 -35.60 21.33 -18.16
C ASP A 46 -37.04 21.76 -17.93
N LEU A 47 -37.92 20.77 -18.12
CA LEU A 47 -39.34 20.83 -17.87
C LEU A 47 -39.58 20.74 -16.36
N ARG A 48 -40.42 21.66 -15.88
CA ARG A 48 -41.00 21.64 -14.54
C ARG A 48 -41.86 20.39 -14.36
N ILE A 49 -41.50 19.56 -13.39
CA ILE A 49 -42.43 18.65 -12.74
C ILE A 49 -42.41 19.03 -11.26
N GLU A 50 -43.45 19.75 -10.85
CA GLU A 50 -43.83 19.90 -9.45
C GLU A 50 -44.52 18.61 -9.02
N THR A 51 -43.88 17.84 -8.14
CA THR A 51 -44.58 16.83 -7.33
C THR A 51 -44.01 16.86 -5.92
N GLU A 52 -44.93 17.00 -4.98
CA GLU A 52 -44.76 17.07 -3.53
C GLU A 52 -43.83 15.98 -3.00
N VAL A 53 -42.86 16.38 -2.18
CA VAL A 53 -41.98 15.47 -1.44
C VAL A 53 -42.38 15.55 0.03
N GLU A 54 -43.08 14.53 0.53
CA GLU A 54 -43.12 14.26 1.97
C GLU A 54 -41.75 13.69 2.41
N PRO A 55 -41.24 14.07 3.60
CA PRO A 55 -39.91 13.68 4.03
C PRO A 55 -39.92 12.21 4.49
N LEU A 56 -39.33 11.33 3.70
CA LEU A 56 -39.03 9.97 4.13
C LEU A 56 -37.90 10.02 5.17
N ASP A 57 -38.26 9.59 6.37
CA ASP A 57 -37.40 9.41 7.52
C ASP A 57 -36.04 8.80 7.16
N ALA A 58 -35.01 9.33 7.81
CA ALA A 58 -33.64 8.87 7.78
C ALA A 58 -33.56 7.41 8.26
N VAL A 59 -33.77 6.46 7.34
CA VAL A 59 -33.31 5.09 7.49
C VAL A 59 -31.80 5.14 7.27
N ILE A 60 -31.08 5.34 8.37
CA ILE A 60 -29.64 5.07 8.46
C ILE A 60 -29.49 3.58 8.15
N VAL A 61 -29.19 3.26 6.89
CA VAL A 61 -28.60 1.97 6.56
C VAL A 61 -27.19 2.01 7.13
N LYS A 62 -27.04 1.61 8.40
CA LYS A 62 -25.78 1.05 8.84
C LYS A 62 -25.52 -0.11 7.89
N ALA A 63 -24.55 0.03 7.00
CA ALA A 63 -24.01 -1.10 6.28
C ALA A 63 -23.66 -2.14 7.33
N VAL A 64 -24.43 -3.22 7.38
CA VAL A 64 -24.04 -4.42 8.11
C VAL A 64 -22.88 -4.95 7.28
N GLU A 65 -21.66 -4.70 7.72
CA GLU A 65 -20.48 -5.43 7.23
C GLU A 65 -20.77 -6.91 7.50
N ILE A 66 -21.21 -7.63 6.47
CA ILE A 66 -21.16 -9.09 6.50
C ILE A 66 -19.67 -9.40 6.49
N PRO A 67 -19.09 -10.01 7.54
CA PRO A 67 -17.68 -10.34 7.53
C PRO A 67 -17.44 -11.27 6.33
N GLU A 68 -16.63 -10.83 5.38
CA GLU A 68 -16.10 -11.74 4.37
C GLU A 68 -15.40 -12.89 5.11
N GLU A 69 -15.62 -14.12 4.67
CA GLU A 69 -15.03 -15.30 5.30
C GLU A 69 -13.50 -15.14 5.30
N LYS A 70 -12.88 -15.23 6.47
CA LYS A 70 -11.43 -15.08 6.64
C LYS A 70 -10.73 -16.14 5.80
N ILE A 71 -9.82 -15.72 4.92
CA ILE A 71 -9.07 -16.63 4.07
C ILE A 71 -8.01 -17.33 4.92
N THR A 72 -7.99 -18.67 4.86
CA THR A 72 -6.96 -19.48 5.53
C THR A 72 -5.97 -20.04 4.52
N TYR A 73 -4.74 -20.22 4.99
CA TYR A 73 -3.62 -20.76 4.23
C TYR A 73 -3.17 -22.12 4.77
N GLU A 74 -4.02 -22.82 5.50
CA GLU A 74 -3.68 -24.09 6.17
C GLU A 74 -3.11 -25.09 5.17
N GLY A 75 -1.93 -25.62 5.47
CA GLY A 75 -1.21 -26.56 4.60
C GLY A 75 -0.70 -25.98 3.27
N SER A 76 -0.91 -24.69 2.99
CA SER A 76 -0.29 -24.03 1.83
C SER A 76 1.21 -23.92 2.04
N GLN A 77 1.99 -24.05 0.97
CA GLN A 77 3.44 -24.10 1.03
C GLN A 77 4.08 -23.01 0.20
N LEU A 78 5.18 -22.44 0.70
CA LEU A 78 6.07 -21.58 -0.10
C LEU A 78 7.24 -22.42 -0.62
N TRP A 79 7.36 -22.52 -1.93
CA TRP A 79 8.43 -23.28 -2.60
C TRP A 79 9.39 -22.33 -3.28
N ARG A 80 10.69 -22.60 -3.15
CA ARG A 80 11.73 -22.01 -3.99
C ARG A 80 11.99 -22.95 -5.15
N VAL A 81 11.56 -22.57 -6.35
CA VAL A 81 11.76 -23.34 -7.57
C VAL A 81 13.04 -22.84 -8.24
N ASN A 82 14.04 -23.73 -8.34
CA ASN A 82 15.31 -23.42 -9.00
C ASN A 82 15.13 -23.57 -10.51
N VAL A 83 15.30 -22.49 -11.25
CA VAL A 83 15.01 -22.39 -12.69
C VAL A 83 16.25 -21.97 -13.47
N ALA A 84 16.36 -22.42 -14.72
CA ALA A 84 17.33 -21.93 -15.69
C ALA A 84 16.74 -21.91 -17.11
N GLY A 85 17.02 -20.83 -17.85
CA GLY A 85 16.60 -20.70 -19.25
C GLY A 85 15.08 -20.84 -19.43
N GLU A 86 14.65 -21.75 -20.32
CA GLU A 86 13.24 -22.00 -20.65
C GLU A 86 12.38 -22.49 -19.47
N GLN A 87 12.99 -22.91 -18.36
CA GLN A 87 12.26 -23.31 -17.15
C GLN A 87 11.53 -22.13 -16.49
N VAL A 88 11.98 -20.89 -16.72
CA VAL A 88 11.28 -19.68 -16.23
C VAL A 88 9.90 -19.56 -16.86
N ASP A 89 9.79 -19.82 -18.17
CA ASP A 89 8.52 -19.76 -18.89
C ASP A 89 7.53 -20.81 -18.39
N PHE A 90 8.04 -21.97 -17.96
CA PHE A 90 7.20 -23.00 -17.35
C PHE A 90 6.60 -22.55 -16.02
N VAL A 91 7.36 -21.87 -15.16
CA VAL A 91 6.82 -21.33 -13.91
C VAL A 91 5.81 -20.21 -14.18
N ASN A 92 6.07 -19.36 -15.17
CA ASN A 92 5.12 -18.34 -15.61
C ASN A 92 3.82 -18.97 -16.13
N TYR A 93 3.90 -20.07 -16.89
CA TYR A 93 2.73 -20.83 -17.32
C TYR A 93 1.90 -21.31 -16.12
N LEU A 94 2.52 -21.93 -15.10
CA LEU A 94 1.82 -22.37 -13.89
C LEU A 94 1.13 -21.21 -13.15
N GLN A 95 1.71 -20.00 -13.19
CA GLN A 95 1.10 -18.80 -12.62
C GLN A 95 -0.09 -18.29 -13.46
N GLU A 96 -0.02 -18.42 -14.79
CA GLU A 96 -1.10 -18.02 -15.70
C GLU A 96 -2.30 -18.95 -15.60
N THR A 97 -2.07 -20.25 -15.44
CA THR A 97 -3.13 -21.25 -15.30
C THR A 97 -3.68 -21.37 -13.86
N GLY A 98 -3.07 -20.66 -12.90
CA GLY A 98 -3.56 -20.52 -11.52
C GLY A 98 -3.14 -21.64 -10.57
N GLU A 99 -2.20 -22.49 -10.98
CA GLU A 99 -1.61 -23.56 -10.17
C GLU A 99 -0.79 -23.02 -9.01
N VAL A 100 -0.10 -21.89 -9.22
CA VAL A 100 0.78 -21.27 -8.24
C VAL A 100 0.64 -19.75 -8.24
N SER A 101 0.99 -19.11 -7.11
CA SER A 101 1.09 -17.64 -7.03
C SER A 101 2.54 -17.22 -6.84
N LYS A 102 3.10 -16.46 -7.78
CA LYS A 102 4.50 -16.01 -7.76
C LYS A 102 4.68 -14.86 -6.77
N TRP A 103 5.67 -14.97 -5.89
CA TRP A 103 5.97 -13.93 -4.89
C TRP A 103 7.16 -13.08 -5.30
N THR A 104 8.33 -13.70 -5.47
CA THR A 104 9.57 -13.03 -5.86
C THR A 104 10.46 -13.99 -6.63
N GLY A 105 11.49 -13.50 -7.29
CA GLY A 105 12.43 -14.36 -7.99
C GLY A 105 13.38 -13.59 -8.89
N ASN A 106 14.35 -14.32 -9.42
CA ASN A 106 15.28 -13.89 -10.45
C ASN A 106 15.41 -14.99 -11.50
N ASP A 107 16.38 -14.84 -12.40
CA ASP A 107 16.60 -15.79 -13.51
C ASP A 107 17.13 -17.17 -13.07
N SER A 108 17.37 -17.37 -11.77
CA SER A 108 17.91 -18.62 -11.19
C SER A 108 16.98 -19.28 -10.18
N ALA A 109 16.09 -18.52 -9.53
CA ALA A 109 15.14 -19.05 -8.56
C ALA A 109 13.87 -18.20 -8.48
N VAL A 110 12.72 -18.86 -8.37
CA VAL A 110 11.42 -18.21 -8.20
C VAL A 110 10.70 -18.80 -6.98
N ASP A 111 10.27 -17.93 -6.07
CA ASP A 111 9.46 -18.31 -4.92
C ASP A 111 7.98 -18.29 -5.31
N VAL A 112 7.30 -19.42 -5.11
CA VAL A 112 5.90 -19.63 -5.47
C VAL A 112 5.11 -20.20 -4.29
N LEU A 113 3.92 -19.65 -4.08
CA LEU A 113 2.92 -20.20 -3.17
C LEU A 113 2.13 -21.29 -3.88
N VAL A 114 2.05 -22.46 -3.24
CA VAL A 114 1.32 -23.64 -3.72
C VAL A 114 0.25 -24.03 -2.70
N ARG A 115 -1.00 -24.05 -3.14
CA ARG A 115 -2.14 -24.46 -2.30
C ARG A 115 -2.15 -25.98 -2.05
N PRO A 116 -2.71 -26.48 -0.94
CA PRO A 116 -2.67 -27.89 -0.55
C PRO A 116 -3.18 -28.85 -1.64
N ASP A 117 -4.28 -28.47 -2.29
CA ASP A 117 -4.93 -29.23 -3.37
C ASP A 117 -4.06 -29.30 -4.64
N MET A 118 -3.17 -28.32 -4.83
CA MET A 118 -2.30 -28.21 -6.00
C MET A 118 -0.94 -28.89 -5.81
N ILE A 119 -0.51 -29.15 -4.56
CA ILE A 119 0.79 -29.76 -4.25
C ILE A 119 1.06 -31.05 -5.06
N PRO A 120 0.15 -32.04 -5.15
CA PRO A 120 0.42 -33.27 -5.91
C PRO A 120 0.58 -33.03 -7.42
N ARG A 121 -0.13 -32.04 -7.96
CA ARG A 121 -0.08 -31.68 -9.38
C ARG A 121 1.20 -30.92 -9.71
N VAL A 122 1.51 -29.87 -8.94
CA VAL A 122 2.69 -29.01 -9.15
C VAL A 122 3.99 -29.80 -8.93
N SER A 123 4.07 -30.60 -7.86
CA SER A 123 5.26 -31.44 -7.60
C SER A 123 5.55 -32.43 -8.74
N ARG A 124 4.50 -33.08 -9.28
CA ARG A 124 4.63 -33.98 -10.43
C ARG A 124 5.09 -33.23 -11.68
N PHE A 125 4.50 -32.08 -11.97
CA PHE A 125 4.84 -31.24 -13.12
C PHE A 125 6.29 -30.76 -13.11
N LEU A 126 6.79 -30.35 -11.95
CA LEU A 126 8.19 -29.96 -11.76
C LEU A 126 9.11 -31.18 -11.92
N ARG A 127 8.76 -32.34 -11.33
CA ARG A 127 9.54 -33.57 -11.44
C ARG A 127 9.66 -34.09 -12.87
N GLU A 128 8.57 -34.09 -13.64
CA GLU A 128 8.55 -34.53 -15.05
C GLU A 128 9.45 -33.68 -15.96
N ARG A 129 9.77 -32.46 -15.55
CA ARG A 129 10.65 -31.52 -16.26
C ARG A 129 12.02 -31.36 -15.59
N GLU A 130 12.32 -32.22 -14.62
CA GLU A 130 13.57 -32.19 -13.85
C GLU A 130 13.85 -30.84 -13.18
N VAL A 131 12.78 -30.08 -12.87
CA VAL A 131 12.87 -28.80 -12.17
C VAL A 131 12.92 -29.07 -10.66
N LYS A 132 14.01 -28.66 -10.02
CA LYS A 132 14.21 -28.84 -8.58
C LYS A 132 13.51 -27.72 -7.81
N TYR A 133 12.95 -28.05 -6.65
CA TYR A 133 12.40 -27.07 -5.74
C TYR A 133 12.68 -27.46 -4.28
N ASP A 134 12.74 -26.45 -3.43
CA ASP A 134 12.87 -26.58 -1.98
C ASP A 134 11.61 -26.02 -1.32
N VAL A 135 11.06 -26.73 -0.34
CA VAL A 135 9.95 -26.22 0.48
C VAL A 135 10.53 -25.31 1.56
N ILE A 136 10.33 -24.00 1.43
CA ILE A 136 10.86 -22.99 2.34
C ILE A 136 9.93 -22.80 3.54
N ILE A 137 8.63 -22.77 3.29
CA ILE A 137 7.60 -22.69 4.33
C ILE A 137 6.65 -23.88 4.13
N PRO A 138 6.66 -24.88 5.04
CA PRO A 138 5.85 -26.09 4.90
C PRO A 138 4.38 -25.90 5.31
N ASP A 139 4.09 -24.89 6.13
CA ASP A 139 2.74 -24.44 6.46
C ASP A 139 2.73 -22.92 6.58
N LEU A 140 2.11 -22.27 5.61
CA LEU A 140 2.04 -20.82 5.55
C LEU A 140 1.09 -20.25 6.61
N GLN A 141 0.01 -20.94 6.98
CA GLN A 141 -0.89 -20.45 8.02
C GLN A 141 -0.15 -20.38 9.35
N GLN A 142 0.64 -21.41 9.68
CA GLN A 142 1.46 -21.39 10.89
C GLN A 142 2.45 -20.22 10.89
N ALA A 143 3.07 -19.91 9.75
CA ALA A 143 3.99 -18.78 9.63
C ALA A 143 3.26 -17.43 9.82
N ILE A 144 2.04 -17.30 9.30
CA ILE A 144 1.18 -16.10 9.48
C ILE A 144 0.79 -15.95 10.95
N ASP A 145 0.34 -17.02 11.61
CA ASP A 145 -0.10 -16.98 13.01
C ASP A 145 1.03 -16.59 13.97
N GLN A 146 2.29 -16.89 13.60
CA GLN A 146 3.49 -16.56 14.36
C GLN A 146 4.08 -15.19 14.02
N GLU A 147 3.66 -14.54 12.93
CA GLU A 147 4.23 -13.29 12.44
C GLU A 147 3.92 -12.11 13.37
N ASN A 148 2.68 -12.07 13.87
CA ASN A 148 2.18 -10.99 14.73
C ASN A 148 1.29 -11.59 15.84
N PRO A 149 1.88 -12.26 16.84
CA PRO A 149 1.12 -12.95 17.87
C PRO A 149 0.27 -11.95 18.65
N VAL A 150 -1.02 -12.26 18.80
CA VAL A 150 -1.93 -11.48 19.64
C VAL A 150 -1.65 -11.84 21.10
N ASP A 151 -0.94 -10.96 21.79
CA ASP A 151 -0.77 -11.03 23.24
C ASP A 151 -1.80 -10.08 23.89
N GLU A 152 -2.81 -10.64 24.53
CA GLU A 152 -3.87 -9.87 25.20
C GLU A 152 -3.30 -8.94 26.28
N GLU A 153 -2.26 -9.37 27.00
CA GLU A 153 -1.60 -8.55 28.03
C GLU A 153 -0.88 -7.37 27.38
N ALA A 154 -0.21 -7.60 26.24
CA ALA A 154 0.41 -6.52 25.46
C ALA A 154 -0.64 -5.56 24.89
N LEU A 155 -1.78 -6.06 24.40
CA LEU A 155 -2.87 -5.20 23.90
C LEU A 155 -3.48 -4.30 24.99
N GLU A 156 -3.61 -4.83 26.21
CA GLU A 156 -4.04 -4.07 27.39
C GLU A 156 -2.99 -3.02 27.78
N GLU A 157 -1.70 -3.37 27.78
CA GLU A 157 -0.61 -2.41 28.04
C GLU A 157 -0.64 -1.27 27.02
N LEU A 158 -0.76 -1.59 25.72
CA LEU A 158 -0.86 -0.61 24.65
C LEU A 158 -2.08 0.31 24.84
N ALA A 159 -3.23 -0.26 25.21
CA ALA A 159 -4.43 0.53 25.52
C ALA A 159 -4.24 1.43 26.76
N GLY A 160 -3.38 1.04 27.70
CA GLY A 160 -3.00 1.82 28.87
C GLY A 160 -1.99 2.94 28.61
N ARG A 161 -1.34 2.97 27.44
CA ARG A 161 -0.40 4.04 27.06
C ARG A 161 -1.18 5.33 26.83
N LYS A 162 -0.77 6.39 27.53
CA LYS A 162 -1.40 7.71 27.41
C LYS A 162 -1.09 8.32 26.04
N GLY A 163 -2.03 8.24 25.12
CA GLY A 163 -2.07 9.02 23.88
C GLY A 163 -2.03 8.22 22.57
N HIS A 164 -1.32 7.09 22.51
CA HIS A 164 -1.28 6.21 21.33
C HIS A 164 -0.86 4.77 21.66
N ARG A 165 -1.14 3.83 20.75
CA ARG A 165 -0.86 2.38 20.88
C ARG A 165 0.35 1.89 20.08
N MET A 166 0.96 2.77 19.28
CA MET A 166 2.05 2.43 18.37
C MET A 166 3.36 2.06 19.06
N GLU A 167 4.05 1.05 18.54
CA GLU A 167 5.41 0.64 18.86
C GLU A 167 6.08 -0.08 17.65
N TRP A 168 7.24 -0.74 17.82
CA TRP A 168 8.06 -1.30 16.70
C TRP A 168 8.55 -2.75 16.89
N THR A 169 7.85 -3.50 17.73
CA THR A 169 8.07 -4.93 18.01
C THR A 169 6.92 -5.81 17.51
N SER A 170 5.80 -5.20 17.08
CA SER A 170 4.64 -5.83 16.45
C SER A 170 4.15 -5.02 15.24
N TYR A 171 3.20 -5.58 14.50
CA TYR A 171 2.50 -4.88 13.41
C TYR A 171 1.14 -4.38 13.88
N HIS A 172 0.84 -3.13 13.55
CA HIS A 172 -0.31 -2.40 14.08
C HIS A 172 -1.45 -2.27 13.09
N HIS A 173 -2.68 -2.27 13.59
CA HIS A 173 -3.85 -1.94 12.78
C HIS A 173 -3.81 -0.48 12.29
N LEU A 174 -4.59 -0.17 11.25
CA LEU A 174 -4.64 1.18 10.70
C LEU A 174 -5.02 2.23 11.75
N GLU A 175 -5.93 1.89 12.66
CA GLU A 175 -6.39 2.79 13.72
C GLU A 175 -5.25 3.20 14.67
N ASP A 176 -4.38 2.27 15.06
CA ASP A 176 -3.24 2.55 15.93
C ASP A 176 -2.24 3.49 15.22
N ILE A 177 -1.99 3.28 13.91
CA ILE A 177 -1.14 4.14 13.10
C ILE A 177 -1.74 5.54 13.00
N HIS A 178 -3.03 5.65 12.66
CA HIS A 178 -3.72 6.94 12.56
C HIS A 178 -3.76 7.69 13.89
N GLY A 179 -4.01 6.98 15.00
CA GLY A 179 -3.99 7.55 16.35
C GLY A 179 -2.60 8.05 16.74
N TYR A 180 -1.53 7.36 16.31
CA TYR A 180 -0.16 7.83 16.52
C TYR A 180 0.13 9.12 15.76
N LEU A 181 -0.31 9.25 14.50
CA LEU A 181 -0.13 10.51 13.75
C LEU A 181 -0.84 11.68 14.42
N ASP A 182 -2.10 11.46 14.84
CA ASP A 182 -2.90 12.48 15.52
C ASP A 182 -2.22 12.90 16.83
N TYR A 183 -1.82 11.91 17.65
CA TYR A 183 -1.09 12.13 18.90
C TYR A 183 0.16 12.98 18.70
N LEU A 184 0.97 12.72 17.67
CA LEU A 184 2.17 13.51 17.39
C LEU A 184 1.84 14.97 17.06
N SER A 185 0.78 15.21 16.27
CA SER A 185 0.37 16.58 15.93
C SER A 185 -0.20 17.35 17.13
N GLU A 186 -0.89 16.66 18.05
CA GLU A 186 -1.41 17.27 19.28
C GLU A 186 -0.30 17.53 20.31
N THR A 187 0.68 16.64 20.38
CA THR A 187 1.78 16.71 21.36
C THR A 187 2.88 17.67 20.92
N TYR A 188 3.18 17.71 19.61
CA TYR A 188 4.25 18.52 19.02
C TYR A 188 3.74 19.47 17.92
N PRO A 189 2.74 20.34 18.20
CA PRO A 189 2.07 21.15 17.17
C PRO A 189 2.97 22.17 16.47
N GLU A 190 4.12 22.51 17.08
CA GLU A 190 5.10 23.42 16.48
C GLU A 190 5.87 22.78 15.32
N ILE A 191 5.96 21.45 15.29
CA ILE A 191 6.71 20.71 14.26
C ILE A 191 5.88 19.71 13.47
N CYS A 192 4.74 19.27 14.01
CA CYS A 192 3.90 18.23 13.43
C CYS A 192 2.51 18.76 13.10
N SER A 193 2.03 18.48 11.89
CA SER A 193 0.64 18.70 11.50
C SER A 193 0.13 17.55 10.64
N VAL A 194 -1.05 17.02 10.95
CA VAL A 194 -1.70 15.98 10.14
C VAL A 194 -2.67 16.61 9.15
N MET A 195 -2.72 16.06 7.94
CA MET A 195 -3.70 16.41 6.92
C MET A 195 -4.22 15.17 6.21
N SER A 196 -5.49 15.17 5.83
CA SER A 196 -6.05 14.15 4.93
C SER A 196 -5.98 14.66 3.50
N ILE A 197 -5.37 13.88 2.61
CA ILE A 197 -5.24 14.23 1.17
C ILE A 197 -6.37 13.67 0.31
N GLY A 198 -7.26 12.88 0.91
CA GLY A 198 -8.36 12.21 0.25
C GLY A 198 -8.87 11.04 1.10
N ASN A 199 -9.84 10.31 0.57
CA ASN A 199 -10.34 9.09 1.19
C ASN A 199 -10.17 7.91 0.23
N SER A 200 -10.00 6.72 0.77
CA SER A 200 -9.98 5.47 0.02
C SER A 200 -11.36 5.09 -0.51
N VAL A 201 -11.44 3.96 -1.22
CA VAL A 201 -12.69 3.41 -1.76
C VAL A 201 -13.76 3.24 -0.66
N GLU A 202 -13.38 2.69 0.49
CA GLU A 202 -14.26 2.42 1.64
C GLU A 202 -14.35 3.64 2.58
N GLY A 203 -13.81 4.80 2.18
CA GLY A 203 -13.99 6.06 2.89
C GLY A 203 -13.00 6.32 4.02
N ARG A 204 -11.91 5.55 4.13
CA ARG A 204 -10.86 5.78 5.15
C ARG A 204 -9.94 6.92 4.70
N PRO A 205 -9.58 7.86 5.60
CA PRO A 205 -8.74 8.99 5.23
C PRO A 205 -7.31 8.55 4.91
N LEU A 206 -6.71 9.13 3.87
CA LEU A 206 -5.28 9.03 3.59
C LEU A 206 -4.55 10.13 4.37
N LYS A 207 -4.08 9.78 5.58
CA LYS A 207 -3.43 10.73 6.49
C LYS A 207 -1.94 10.91 6.17
N VAL A 208 -1.57 12.15 5.87
CA VAL A 208 -0.18 12.60 5.73
C VAL A 208 0.21 13.35 6.99
N LEU A 209 1.32 12.95 7.61
CA LEU A 209 1.99 13.73 8.65
C LEU A 209 3.03 14.63 7.99
N ARG A 210 2.89 15.94 8.18
CA ARG A 210 3.94 16.91 7.87
C ARG A 210 4.80 17.12 9.11
N ILE A 211 6.12 16.99 8.96
CA ILE A 211 7.13 17.28 9.98
C ILE A 211 8.03 18.39 9.45
N SER A 212 8.04 19.55 10.10
CA SER A 212 8.67 20.77 9.60
C SER A 212 9.12 21.67 10.74
N ARG A 213 10.23 22.40 10.57
CA ARG A 213 10.63 23.48 11.50
C ARG A 213 10.00 24.85 11.15
N GLY A 214 9.15 24.91 10.14
CA GLY A 214 8.53 26.14 9.66
C GLY A 214 9.51 27.10 8.96
N GLU A 215 10.71 26.63 8.59
CA GLU A 215 11.70 27.45 7.91
C GLU A 215 11.30 27.71 6.45
N PRO A 216 11.40 28.95 5.94
CA PRO A 216 11.01 29.26 4.58
C PRO A 216 12.05 28.73 3.56
N ASN A 217 11.57 28.32 2.38
CA ASN A 217 12.40 27.89 1.24
C ASN A 217 13.30 26.68 1.49
N VAL A 218 12.94 25.81 2.44
CA VAL A 218 13.58 24.50 2.60
C VAL A 218 13.02 23.50 1.58
N PRO A 219 13.83 22.52 1.12
CA PRO A 219 13.34 21.46 0.24
C PRO A 219 12.28 20.61 0.95
N ALA A 220 11.41 19.98 0.17
CA ALA A 220 10.46 19.00 0.68
C ALA A 220 10.82 17.57 0.26
N ILE A 221 10.54 16.62 1.14
CA ILE A 221 10.73 15.19 0.94
C ILE A 221 9.40 14.48 1.16
N TRP A 222 9.00 13.67 0.19
CA TRP A 222 7.84 12.80 0.30
C TRP A 222 8.27 11.37 0.60
N ILE A 223 7.66 10.77 1.61
CA ILE A 223 7.88 9.38 2.02
C ILE A 223 6.50 8.71 2.09
N ASP A 224 6.31 7.62 1.37
CA ASP A 224 5.10 6.80 1.50
C ASP A 224 5.41 5.32 1.72
N GLY A 225 4.43 4.59 2.24
CA GLY A 225 4.51 3.15 2.42
C GLY A 225 3.13 2.49 2.35
N GLY A 226 3.11 1.16 2.41
CA GLY A 226 1.89 0.38 2.43
C GLY A 226 1.03 0.53 1.17
N ILE A 227 1.65 0.76 0.00
CA ILE A 227 0.92 0.79 -1.28
C ILE A 227 0.37 -0.59 -1.66
N HIS A 228 1.10 -1.66 -1.32
CA HIS A 228 0.56 -3.00 -1.31
C HIS A 228 0.25 -3.42 0.12
N ALA A 229 -0.99 -3.86 0.33
CA ALA A 229 -1.52 -4.06 1.67
C ALA A 229 -0.75 -5.09 2.53
N ARG A 230 -0.38 -6.24 1.94
CA ARG A 230 0.33 -7.32 2.64
C ARG A 230 1.76 -7.00 3.08
N GLU A 231 2.35 -5.92 2.62
CA GLU A 231 3.75 -5.56 2.87
C GLU A 231 3.90 -4.84 4.22
N TRP A 232 3.48 -5.47 5.32
CA TRP A 232 3.38 -4.87 6.67
C TRP A 232 4.68 -4.23 7.19
N ILE A 233 5.83 -4.71 6.74
CA ILE A 233 7.12 -4.10 7.08
C ILE A 233 7.27 -2.66 6.58
N SER A 234 6.58 -2.29 5.50
CA SER A 234 6.65 -0.94 4.93
C SER A 234 6.00 0.09 5.87
N PRO A 235 4.70 -0.01 6.26
CA PRO A 235 4.12 0.89 7.26
C PRO A 235 4.87 0.93 8.59
N ALA A 236 5.38 -0.22 9.07
CA ALA A 236 6.21 -0.28 10.29
C ALA A 236 7.51 0.51 10.14
N SER A 237 8.18 0.43 8.98
CA SER A 237 9.42 1.18 8.71
C SER A 237 9.15 2.68 8.55
N VAL A 238 8.08 3.05 7.84
CA VAL A 238 7.71 4.46 7.63
C VAL A 238 7.37 5.14 8.96
N THR A 239 6.64 4.44 9.84
CA THR A 239 6.31 4.98 11.17
C THR A 239 7.51 5.05 12.10
N TYR A 240 8.50 4.15 11.94
CA TYR A 240 9.79 4.29 12.63
C TYR A 240 10.55 5.53 12.15
N ILE A 241 10.55 5.79 10.84
CA ILE A 241 11.13 7.01 10.27
C ILE A 241 10.44 8.26 10.84
N ILE A 242 9.12 8.25 10.96
CA ILE A 242 8.37 9.33 11.63
C ILE A 242 8.91 9.56 13.04
N ASN A 243 9.02 8.50 13.86
CA ASN A 243 9.53 8.63 15.23
C ASN A 243 10.92 9.27 15.25
N TYR A 244 11.83 8.78 14.42
CA TYR A 244 13.17 9.32 14.32
C TYR A 244 13.19 10.81 13.92
N LEU A 245 12.38 11.20 12.93
CA LEU A 245 12.30 12.59 12.47
C LEU A 245 11.73 13.53 13.54
N VAL A 246 10.74 13.07 14.32
CA VAL A 246 10.18 13.86 15.42
C VAL A 246 11.15 13.96 16.60
N GLU A 247 11.81 12.87 16.99
CA GLU A 247 12.80 12.87 18.07
C GLU A 247 14.04 13.74 17.76
N ASN A 248 14.38 13.87 16.47
CA ASN A 248 15.53 14.64 16.00
C ASN A 248 15.09 15.91 15.24
N SER A 249 13.96 16.50 15.63
CA SER A 249 13.34 17.62 14.91
C SER A 249 14.22 18.86 14.80
N ASP A 250 15.18 19.04 15.70
CA ASP A 250 16.12 20.17 15.70
C ASP A 250 17.13 20.11 14.54
N GLU A 251 17.35 18.92 13.97
CA GLU A 251 18.35 18.69 12.91
C GLU A 251 17.73 18.66 11.50
N LEU A 252 16.41 18.85 11.38
CA LEU A 252 15.72 18.81 10.09
C LEU A 252 16.19 19.94 9.17
N LYS A 253 16.58 19.55 7.95
CA LYS A 253 17.00 20.45 6.86
C LYS A 253 15.97 20.54 5.72
N ALA A 254 14.85 19.86 5.87
CA ALA A 254 13.80 19.70 4.88
C ALA A 254 12.44 19.58 5.58
N ASP A 255 11.38 19.86 4.84
CA ASP A 255 10.01 19.51 5.24
C ASP A 255 9.70 18.08 4.80
N TYR A 256 9.26 17.24 5.74
CA TYR A 256 8.90 15.86 5.46
C TYR A 256 7.40 15.71 5.40
N TYR A 257 6.90 15.11 4.32
CA TYR A 257 5.50 14.73 4.13
C TYR A 257 5.45 13.22 4.07
N VAL A 258 4.87 12.61 5.11
CA VAL A 258 4.92 11.16 5.29
C VAL A 258 3.52 10.58 5.25
N LEU A 259 3.26 9.65 4.33
CA LEU A 259 2.03 8.88 4.19
C LEU A 259 2.29 7.40 4.54
N PRO A 260 2.10 6.96 5.80
CA PRO A 260 2.47 5.62 6.22
C PRO A 260 1.73 4.49 5.52
N VAL A 261 0.46 4.74 5.14
CA VAL A 261 -0.41 3.74 4.53
C VAL A 261 -1.14 4.36 3.34
N VAL A 262 -0.62 4.11 2.14
CA VAL A 262 -1.24 4.52 0.87
C VAL A 262 -2.54 3.76 0.60
N ASN A 263 -2.61 2.49 1.01
CA ASN A 263 -3.75 1.60 0.77
C ASN A 263 -4.46 1.22 2.08
N PRO A 264 -5.19 2.15 2.73
CA PRO A 264 -5.77 1.90 4.06
C PRO A 264 -6.82 0.78 4.05
N ASP A 265 -7.61 0.64 2.98
CA ASP A 265 -8.64 -0.40 2.89
C ASP A 265 -8.03 -1.79 2.73
N GLY A 266 -7.08 -1.91 1.79
CA GLY A 266 -6.35 -3.17 1.62
C GLY A 266 -5.58 -3.52 2.90
N TYR A 267 -4.90 -2.56 3.52
CA TYR A 267 -4.12 -2.79 4.73
C TYR A 267 -5.00 -3.34 5.86
N GLU A 268 -6.13 -2.70 6.17
CA GLU A 268 -7.04 -3.21 7.20
C GLU A 268 -7.63 -4.58 6.83
N TYR A 269 -7.92 -4.81 5.54
CA TYR A 269 -8.39 -6.09 5.05
C TYR A 269 -7.39 -7.23 5.29
N THR A 270 -6.07 -6.95 5.31
CA THR A 270 -5.07 -7.98 5.62
C THR A 270 -5.05 -8.45 7.07
N PHE A 271 -5.58 -7.65 8.01
CA PHE A 271 -5.73 -8.08 9.41
C PHE A 271 -7.01 -8.91 9.63
N ARG A 272 -8.07 -8.63 8.87
CA ARG A 272 -9.41 -9.19 9.12
C ARG A 272 -9.82 -10.30 8.16
N GLY A 273 -9.45 -10.18 6.89
CA GLY A 273 -9.89 -11.05 5.79
C GLY A 273 -8.76 -11.91 5.24
N ASP A 274 -7.98 -11.35 4.32
CA ASP A 274 -6.90 -12.06 3.62
C ASP A 274 -5.54 -11.41 3.88
N ARG A 275 -4.71 -12.09 4.68
CA ARG A 275 -3.35 -11.64 5.03
C ARG A 275 -2.47 -11.36 3.81
N LEU A 276 -2.66 -12.07 2.68
CA LEU A 276 -1.84 -11.89 1.48
C LEU A 276 -2.47 -10.96 0.44
N TRP A 277 -3.54 -10.24 0.80
CA TRP A 277 -4.16 -9.26 -0.07
C TRP A 277 -3.17 -8.16 -0.46
N ARG A 278 -3.10 -7.85 -1.75
CA ARG A 278 -2.14 -6.88 -2.32
C ARG A 278 -2.79 -5.56 -2.70
N LYS A 279 -3.91 -5.64 -3.42
CA LYS A 279 -4.57 -4.54 -4.14
C LYS A 279 -5.34 -3.62 -3.18
N ASN A 280 -5.95 -2.55 -3.68
CA ASN A 280 -6.98 -1.83 -2.91
C ASN A 280 -8.29 -2.66 -2.85
N ARG A 281 -9.38 -2.04 -2.40
CA ARG A 281 -10.70 -2.69 -2.26
C ARG A 281 -11.76 -2.17 -3.24
N SER A 282 -11.36 -1.60 -4.38
CA SER A 282 -12.31 -1.18 -5.41
C SER A 282 -13.07 -2.35 -6.03
N SER A 283 -14.34 -2.14 -6.38
CA SER A 283 -15.12 -3.11 -7.17
C SER A 283 -15.20 -2.59 -8.60
N PRO A 284 -14.23 -2.94 -9.48
CA PRO A 284 -14.14 -2.37 -10.83
C PRO A 284 -15.34 -2.73 -11.72
N GLU A 285 -16.00 -3.86 -11.43
CA GLU A 285 -17.23 -4.29 -12.10
C GLU A 285 -18.34 -4.42 -11.05
N LYS A 286 -19.45 -3.70 -11.21
CA LYS A 286 -20.60 -3.81 -10.30
C LYS A 286 -21.12 -5.24 -10.29
N GLY A 287 -21.00 -5.93 -9.14
CA GLY A 287 -21.38 -7.33 -9.01
C GLY A 287 -20.37 -8.32 -9.61
N GLY A 288 -19.19 -7.85 -10.01
CA GLY A 288 -18.08 -8.70 -10.43
C GLY A 288 -17.48 -9.47 -9.25
N VAL A 289 -16.88 -10.62 -9.55
CA VAL A 289 -16.27 -11.52 -8.56
C VAL A 289 -14.90 -11.00 -8.08
N CYS A 290 -14.27 -10.12 -8.86
CA CYS A 290 -12.88 -9.72 -8.65
C CYS A 290 -12.78 -8.30 -8.11
N ILE A 291 -12.15 -8.17 -6.95
CA ILE A 291 -12.01 -6.92 -6.20
C ILE A 291 -10.56 -6.43 -6.31
N GLY A 292 -10.39 -5.12 -6.36
CA GLY A 292 -9.15 -4.39 -6.20
C GLY A 292 -8.40 -4.09 -7.50
N VAL A 293 -7.62 -3.02 -7.44
CA VAL A 293 -6.65 -2.56 -8.42
C VAL A 293 -5.26 -2.52 -7.77
N ASP A 294 -4.23 -2.90 -8.53
CA ASP A 294 -2.84 -2.71 -8.11
C ASP A 294 -2.50 -1.21 -8.21
N LEU A 295 -2.46 -0.53 -7.05
CA LEU A 295 -2.20 0.91 -6.99
C LEU A 295 -0.86 1.28 -7.62
N ASN A 296 0.15 0.41 -7.52
CA ASN A 296 1.46 0.62 -8.15
C ASN A 296 1.49 0.27 -9.65
N ARG A 297 0.32 0.01 -10.25
CA ARG A 297 0.09 -0.05 -11.70
C ARG A 297 -0.91 0.99 -12.17
N ASN A 298 -1.43 1.81 -11.26
CA ASN A 298 -2.49 2.79 -11.54
C ASN A 298 -1.96 4.21 -11.77
N PHE A 299 -0.67 4.49 -11.60
CA PHE A 299 -0.08 5.81 -11.91
C PHE A 299 0.01 6.09 -13.41
N GLY A 300 0.00 7.37 -13.80
CA GLY A 300 -0.08 7.80 -15.20
C GLY A 300 1.15 7.55 -16.08
N TYR A 301 2.32 7.26 -15.51
CA TYR A 301 3.53 7.02 -16.31
C TYR A 301 3.45 5.68 -17.03
N ARG A 302 3.33 5.72 -18.37
CA ARG A 302 3.24 4.52 -19.23
C ARG A 302 2.17 3.52 -18.77
N TRP A 303 1.06 4.03 -18.26
CA TRP A 303 -0.04 3.22 -17.74
C TRP A 303 -0.54 2.18 -18.74
N GLY A 304 -0.87 0.99 -18.24
CA GLY A 304 -1.35 -0.13 -19.07
C GLY A 304 -0.28 -0.78 -19.98
N GLY A 305 1.00 -0.43 -19.78
CA GLY A 305 2.13 -1.00 -20.50
C GLY A 305 2.59 -2.38 -20.00
N LEU A 306 3.83 -2.73 -20.32
CA LEU A 306 4.46 -3.99 -19.88
C LEU A 306 4.47 -4.11 -18.35
N GLY A 307 4.23 -5.32 -17.84
CA GLY A 307 4.21 -5.60 -16.40
C GLY A 307 2.89 -5.29 -15.69
N THR A 308 1.81 -5.09 -16.46
CA THR A 308 0.45 -4.82 -15.97
C THR A 308 -0.54 -5.84 -16.54
N SER A 309 -1.75 -5.92 -16.00
CA SER A 309 -2.86 -6.68 -16.59
C SER A 309 -4.10 -5.82 -16.79
N LYS A 310 -4.90 -6.15 -17.81
CA LYS A 310 -6.25 -5.60 -18.05
C LYS A 310 -7.36 -6.48 -17.45
N GLN A 311 -7.02 -7.63 -16.87
CA GLN A 311 -7.99 -8.55 -16.29
C GLN A 311 -8.17 -8.25 -14.79
N PRO A 312 -9.38 -7.91 -14.31
CA PRO A 312 -9.62 -7.52 -12.92
C PRO A 312 -9.15 -8.53 -11.86
N CYS A 313 -9.22 -9.82 -12.19
CA CYS A 313 -8.85 -10.91 -11.28
C CYS A 313 -7.33 -11.11 -11.13
N ARG A 314 -6.50 -10.39 -11.89
CA ARG A 314 -5.04 -10.51 -11.77
C ARG A 314 -4.52 -9.55 -10.69
N GLU A 315 -3.52 -10.01 -9.95
CA GLU A 315 -2.84 -9.24 -8.90
C GLU A 315 -2.22 -7.93 -9.38
N ILE A 316 -1.92 -7.83 -10.68
CA ILE A 316 -1.31 -6.68 -11.34
C ILE A 316 -2.31 -5.90 -12.22
N PHE A 317 -3.61 -6.01 -11.93
CA PHE A 317 -4.65 -5.29 -12.66
C PHE A 317 -4.44 -3.78 -12.53
N ALA A 318 -4.31 -3.09 -13.67
CA ALA A 318 -3.93 -1.67 -13.72
C ALA A 318 -5.06 -0.68 -13.42
N GLY A 319 -6.29 -1.16 -13.28
CA GLY A 319 -7.49 -0.32 -13.18
C GLY A 319 -8.13 -0.02 -14.54
N THR A 320 -9.16 0.84 -14.54
CA THR A 320 -9.91 1.23 -15.74
C THR A 320 -9.26 2.38 -16.50
N GLY A 321 -8.35 3.10 -15.85
CA GLY A 321 -7.57 4.20 -16.42
C GLY A 321 -6.45 4.62 -15.45
N PRO A 322 -5.51 5.48 -15.88
CA PRO A 322 -4.54 6.06 -14.97
C PRO A 322 -5.25 6.91 -13.91
N PHE A 323 -4.85 6.75 -12.66
CA PHE A 323 -5.45 7.40 -11.49
C PHE A 323 -6.95 7.13 -11.36
N SER A 324 -7.42 5.94 -11.76
CA SER A 324 -8.81 5.53 -11.58
C SER A 324 -9.16 5.32 -10.11
N GLU A 325 -8.16 5.00 -9.28
CA GLU A 325 -8.37 4.70 -7.85
C GLU A 325 -8.24 5.97 -7.01
N PRO A 326 -9.13 6.18 -6.02
CA PRO A 326 -9.13 7.39 -5.20
C PRO A 326 -7.84 7.57 -4.42
N GLU A 327 -7.16 6.48 -4.02
CA GLU A 327 -5.87 6.54 -3.31
C GLU A 327 -4.77 7.17 -4.18
N THR A 328 -4.61 6.71 -5.41
CA THR A 328 -3.58 7.28 -6.32
C THR A 328 -3.97 8.67 -6.82
N ALA A 329 -5.27 8.92 -7.03
CA ALA A 329 -5.78 10.24 -7.39
C ALA A 329 -5.53 11.27 -6.27
N ALA A 330 -5.68 10.87 -5.01
CA ALA A 330 -5.39 11.73 -3.86
C ALA A 330 -3.90 12.14 -3.81
N ILE A 331 -2.98 11.20 -4.03
CA ILE A 331 -1.54 11.49 -4.10
C ILE A 331 -1.24 12.45 -5.26
N LYS A 332 -1.76 12.18 -6.46
CA LYS A 332 -1.61 13.07 -7.61
C LYS A 332 -2.10 14.48 -7.30
N ASN A 333 -3.32 14.60 -6.78
CA ASN A 333 -3.93 15.89 -6.48
C ASN A 333 -3.16 16.66 -5.39
N PHE A 334 -2.60 15.95 -4.41
CA PHE A 334 -1.72 16.54 -3.41
C PHE A 334 -0.46 17.16 -4.05
N PHE A 335 0.23 16.42 -4.92
CA PHE A 335 1.41 16.95 -5.62
C PHE A 335 1.06 18.14 -6.53
N ASP A 336 -0.05 18.06 -7.28
CA ASP A 336 -0.48 19.12 -8.19
C ASP A 336 -0.86 20.42 -7.44
N ALA A 337 -1.44 20.29 -6.25
CA ALA A 337 -1.90 21.43 -5.45
C ALA A 337 -0.84 21.97 -4.48
N SER A 338 0.21 21.20 -4.19
CA SER A 338 1.23 21.58 -3.22
C SER A 338 2.13 22.69 -3.76
N ALA A 339 2.41 23.69 -2.92
CA ALA A 339 3.42 24.70 -3.18
C ALA A 339 4.83 24.29 -2.70
N ALA A 340 4.96 23.11 -2.07
CA ALA A 340 6.22 22.61 -1.54
C ALA A 340 7.19 22.23 -2.66
N ASP A 341 8.48 22.50 -2.46
CA ASP A 341 9.54 22.20 -3.43
C ASP A 341 10.08 20.77 -3.24
N PHE A 342 9.30 19.78 -3.70
CA PHE A 342 9.67 18.37 -3.57
C PHE A 342 10.93 18.03 -4.37
N LYS A 343 12.00 17.63 -3.67
CA LYS A 343 13.27 17.21 -4.27
C LYS A 343 13.42 15.70 -4.34
N VAL A 344 12.81 15.00 -3.39
CA VAL A 344 12.90 13.54 -3.25
C VAL A 344 11.51 12.99 -2.99
N THR A 345 11.18 11.93 -3.72
CA THR A 345 10.03 11.07 -3.43
C THR A 345 10.55 9.65 -3.23
N THR A 346 10.13 9.01 -2.15
CA THR A 346 10.47 7.62 -1.87
C THR A 346 9.23 6.85 -1.44
N THR A 347 9.07 5.65 -2.00
CA THR A 347 8.01 4.69 -1.66
C THR A 347 8.72 3.47 -1.09
N ILE A 348 8.38 3.12 0.15
CA ILE A 348 9.06 2.10 0.97
C ILE A 348 8.30 0.79 0.91
#